data_AF-A0A507CUS2-F1
#
_entry.id   AF-A0A507CUS2-F1
#
_cell.length_a   1.000
_cell.length_b   1.000
_cell.length_c   1.000
_cell.angle_alpha   90.00
_cell.angle_beta   90.00
_cell.angle_gamma   90.00
#
_symmetry.space_group_name_H-M   'P 1'
#
loop_
_entity.id
_entity.type
_entity.pdbx_description
1 polymer ?
#
loop_
_entity_poly.entity_id
_entity_poly.type
_entity_poly.pdbx_seq_one_letter_code
_entity_poly.pdbx_strand_id
1 'polypeptide(L)'
;MGDKRAKKAEYFDKLKQLLADYPTVFIVNVDNVGSNQMHQIRINMRGEGVVLMGKNTMVRRALRMEATENPQYEKLMETVKGNVGFVFTKGELKAVRDKILANRVKAPAKAGAIAPVDVVVPAGNTGMEPGKTSFFQALGIPTKITRGTIEIVNDIAVIKKNNKVGASEATLLNMLNISPFTYGMSITAVYDLGTVFPPSVLDIDPSAFLEKLASGVKAVAAISLALGYANKASIPIIEKNADVFIRLGARKIAALSFALGIPTKASVLHILVKGFKNVVGVSLVTDFKIKQAEKFANAVAAAAAAPSSAAAPAVQKEEAKPAPKKEVKKEESESEDEGGFGGLFD
;
A
#
# COMPACT_ATOMS: atom_id res chain seq x y z
N MET A 1 38.44 -29.66 31.98
CA MET A 1 38.61 -28.52 31.03
C MET A 1 38.52 -28.95 29.56
N GLY A 2 38.77 -30.22 29.19
CA GLY A 2 38.75 -30.70 27.79
C GLY A 2 37.38 -30.67 27.10
N ASP A 3 36.30 -31.12 27.78
CA ASP A 3 34.98 -31.27 27.16
C ASP A 3 34.35 -29.97 26.67
N LYS A 4 34.64 -28.86 27.38
CA LYS A 4 34.17 -27.52 26.98
C LYS A 4 34.87 -27.01 25.72
N ARG A 5 36.06 -27.51 25.41
CA ARG A 5 36.81 -27.13 24.20
C ARG A 5 36.38 -28.01 23.03
N ALA A 6 36.18 -29.31 23.26
CA ALA A 6 35.63 -30.24 22.27
C ALA A 6 34.24 -29.80 21.76
N LYS A 7 33.30 -29.51 22.67
CA LYS A 7 31.95 -29.02 22.30
C LYS A 7 31.96 -27.70 21.51
N LYS A 8 32.99 -26.86 21.71
CA LYS A 8 33.15 -25.63 20.94
C LYS A 8 33.66 -25.92 19.53
N ALA A 9 34.60 -26.85 19.40
CA ALA A 9 35.08 -27.31 18.09
C ALA A 9 33.94 -27.93 17.28
N GLU A 10 33.17 -28.85 17.87
CA GLU A 10 31.99 -29.45 17.23
C GLU A 10 30.96 -28.40 16.76
N TYR A 11 30.77 -27.33 17.53
CA TYR A 11 29.90 -26.23 17.13
C TYR A 11 30.46 -25.46 15.93
N PHE A 12 31.77 -25.21 15.90
CA PHE A 12 32.42 -24.57 14.76
C PHE A 12 32.30 -25.43 13.50
N ASP A 13 32.51 -26.74 13.61
CA ASP A 13 32.41 -27.66 12.48
C ASP A 13 30.97 -27.73 11.95
N LYS A 14 29.97 -27.78 12.84
CA LYS A 14 28.55 -27.73 12.45
C LYS A 14 28.19 -26.41 11.76
N LEU A 15 28.71 -25.28 12.23
CA LEU A 15 28.43 -23.98 11.63
C LEU A 15 29.10 -23.86 10.25
N LYS A 16 30.32 -24.39 10.09
CA LYS A 16 31.03 -24.47 8.80
C LYS A 16 30.26 -25.30 7.78
N GLN A 17 29.82 -26.50 8.17
CA GLN A 17 28.94 -27.34 7.35
C GLN A 17 27.65 -26.57 6.99
N LEU A 18 27.06 -25.90 7.99
CA LEU A 18 25.99 -24.90 7.90
C LEU A 18 26.11 -23.96 6.68
N LEU A 19 27.22 -23.22 6.69
CA LEU A 19 27.50 -22.16 5.73
C LEU A 19 27.88 -22.69 4.35
N ALA A 20 28.49 -23.86 4.27
CA ALA A 20 28.84 -24.50 3.00
C ALA A 20 27.62 -25.12 2.31
N ASP A 21 26.74 -25.76 3.09
CA ASP A 21 25.57 -26.45 2.54
C ASP A 21 24.50 -25.47 2.06
N TYR A 22 24.27 -24.37 2.77
CA TYR A 22 23.12 -23.48 2.54
C TYR A 22 23.56 -22.11 2.01
N PRO A 23 23.10 -21.70 0.81
CA PRO A 23 23.46 -20.40 0.24
C PRO A 23 22.75 -19.22 0.91
N THR A 24 21.57 -19.46 1.50
CA THR A 24 20.75 -18.42 2.13
C THR A 24 20.65 -18.62 3.64
N VAL A 25 20.75 -17.50 4.38
CA VAL A 25 20.67 -17.48 5.83
C VAL A 25 19.76 -16.36 6.29
N PHE A 26 18.70 -16.70 7.03
CA PHE A 26 17.91 -15.73 7.76
C PHE A 26 18.52 -15.46 9.12
N ILE A 27 18.68 -14.18 9.44
CA ILE A 27 19.09 -13.70 10.75
C ILE A 27 17.81 -13.29 11.47
N VAL A 28 17.57 -13.93 12.60
CA VAL A 28 16.30 -13.87 13.30
C VAL A 28 16.54 -13.41 14.72
N ASN A 29 15.76 -12.44 15.18
CA ASN A 29 15.71 -12.06 16.58
C ASN A 29 14.64 -12.89 17.31
N VAL A 30 15.03 -13.45 18.45
CA VAL A 30 14.26 -14.45 19.22
C VAL A 30 13.90 -13.89 20.59
N ASP A 31 13.24 -12.74 20.63
CA ASP A 31 12.80 -12.09 21.87
C ASP A 31 11.44 -12.63 22.36
N ASN A 32 11.35 -12.93 23.66
CA ASN A 32 10.14 -13.44 24.32
C ASN A 32 9.56 -14.73 23.70
N VAL A 33 10.40 -15.56 23.06
CA VAL A 33 10.03 -16.84 22.47
C VAL A 33 10.23 -17.96 23.50
N GLY A 34 9.20 -18.77 23.72
CA GLY A 34 9.27 -19.92 24.63
C GLY A 34 10.01 -21.12 24.05
N SER A 35 10.53 -22.00 24.91
CA SER A 35 11.23 -23.23 24.48
C SER A 35 10.35 -24.14 23.60
N ASN A 36 9.06 -24.25 23.90
CA ASN A 36 8.11 -25.03 23.12
C ASN A 36 7.88 -24.43 21.73
N GLN A 37 7.82 -23.10 21.62
CA GLN A 37 7.69 -22.41 20.34
C GLN A 37 8.92 -22.69 19.46
N MET A 38 10.13 -22.62 20.02
CA MET A 38 11.36 -22.99 19.31
C MET A 38 11.41 -24.47 18.91
N HIS A 39 10.75 -25.36 19.67
CA HIS A 39 10.65 -26.76 19.30
C HIS A 39 9.69 -26.96 18.12
N GLN A 40 8.52 -26.33 18.15
CA GLN A 40 7.54 -26.35 17.05
C GLN A 40 8.13 -25.74 15.77
N ILE A 41 8.81 -24.60 15.88
CA ILE A 41 9.53 -23.98 14.75
C ILE A 41 10.55 -24.96 14.17
N ARG A 42 11.34 -25.63 15.03
CA ARG A 42 12.32 -26.61 14.56
C ARG A 42 11.70 -27.82 13.88
N ILE A 43 10.49 -28.22 14.26
CA ILE A 43 9.73 -29.28 13.57
C ILE A 43 9.22 -28.78 12.23
N ASN A 44 8.60 -27.61 12.19
CA ASN A 44 8.02 -27.01 10.99
C ASN A 44 9.07 -26.66 9.93
N MET A 45 10.29 -26.32 10.36
CA MET A 45 11.40 -26.03 9.45
C MET A 45 12.12 -27.29 8.94
N ARG A 46 11.84 -28.50 9.46
CA ARG A 46 12.51 -29.72 8.99
C ARG A 46 12.27 -29.94 7.51
N GLY A 47 13.34 -30.20 6.77
CA GLY A 47 13.33 -30.43 5.33
C GLY A 47 13.64 -29.19 4.51
N GLU A 48 13.23 -28.00 4.95
CA GLU A 48 13.44 -26.74 4.22
C GLU A 48 14.56 -25.88 4.80
N GLY A 49 14.80 -26.01 6.11
CA GLY A 49 15.87 -25.29 6.76
C GLY A 49 16.27 -25.83 8.13
N VAL A 50 17.41 -25.35 8.60
CA VAL A 50 17.98 -25.72 9.90
C VAL A 50 18.13 -24.47 10.74
N VAL A 51 17.55 -24.50 11.95
CA VAL A 51 17.68 -23.43 12.93
C VAL A 51 18.89 -23.70 13.82
N LEU A 52 19.88 -22.81 13.79
CA LEU A 52 21.05 -22.84 14.65
C LEU A 52 21.06 -21.63 15.58
N MET A 53 21.10 -21.91 16.88
CA MET A 53 21.29 -20.90 17.91
C MET A 53 22.70 -21.01 18.49
N GLY A 54 23.34 -19.87 18.76
CA GLY A 54 24.68 -19.84 19.33
C GLY A 54 24.96 -18.58 20.12
N LYS A 55 25.91 -18.67 21.06
CA LYS A 55 26.38 -17.48 21.79
C LYS A 55 27.07 -16.52 20.82
N ASN A 56 26.70 -15.24 20.84
CA ASN A 56 27.24 -14.23 19.91
C ASN A 56 28.77 -14.20 19.83
N THR A 57 29.46 -14.39 20.96
CA THR A 57 30.94 -14.42 20.99
C THR A 57 31.53 -15.61 20.24
N MET A 58 30.85 -16.76 20.27
CA MET A 58 31.24 -17.96 19.53
C MET A 58 30.98 -17.77 18.04
N VAL A 59 29.77 -17.34 17.69
CA VAL A 59 29.36 -17.13 16.30
C VAL A 59 30.28 -16.11 15.61
N ARG A 60 30.55 -14.96 16.23
CA ARG A 60 31.45 -13.95 15.65
C ARG A 60 32.87 -14.47 15.47
N ARG A 61 33.35 -15.32 16.38
CA ARG A 61 34.66 -15.96 16.22
C ARG A 61 34.66 -16.94 15.04
N ALA A 62 33.60 -17.72 14.87
CA ALA A 62 33.46 -18.65 13.74
C ALA A 62 33.46 -17.88 12.40
N LEU A 63 32.60 -16.87 12.30
CA LEU A 63 32.48 -16.04 11.09
C LEU A 63 33.78 -15.30 10.76
N ARG A 64 34.55 -14.87 11.76
CA ARG A 64 35.86 -14.25 11.52
C ARG A 64 36.90 -15.22 10.96
N MET A 65 36.86 -16.48 11.40
CA MET A 65 37.74 -17.54 10.87
C MET A 65 37.35 -17.92 9.43
N GLU A 66 36.07 -17.83 9.08
CA GLU A 66 35.58 -18.07 7.71
C GLU A 66 35.76 -16.85 6.81
N ALA A 67 35.75 -15.64 7.39
CA ALA A 67 35.92 -14.40 6.65
C ALA A 67 37.30 -14.28 5.97
N THR A 68 38.31 -15.02 6.45
CA THR A 68 39.60 -15.10 5.77
C THR A 68 39.52 -15.80 4.42
N GLU A 69 38.59 -16.75 4.25
CA GLU A 69 38.36 -17.46 3.00
C GLU A 69 37.31 -16.74 2.14
N ASN A 70 36.27 -16.20 2.77
CA ASN A 70 35.18 -15.47 2.10
C ASN A 70 34.88 -14.12 2.78
N PRO A 71 35.37 -12.99 2.25
CA PRO A 71 35.23 -11.68 2.88
C PRO A 71 33.77 -11.20 2.99
N GLN A 72 32.86 -11.83 2.26
CA GLN A 72 31.44 -11.48 2.27
C GLN A 72 30.76 -11.76 3.62
N TYR A 73 31.31 -12.66 4.45
CA TYR A 73 30.78 -12.96 5.77
C TYR A 73 31.07 -11.87 6.81
N GLU A 74 31.92 -10.88 6.51
CA GLU A 74 32.14 -9.75 7.41
C GLU A 74 30.88 -8.93 7.63
N LYS A 75 30.07 -8.75 6.59
CA LYS A 75 28.80 -8.03 6.65
C LYS A 75 27.80 -8.69 7.61
N LEU A 76 27.88 -10.01 7.80
CA LEU A 76 27.06 -10.72 8.77
C LEU A 76 27.43 -10.35 10.20
N MET A 77 28.71 -10.13 10.49
CA MET A 77 29.18 -9.87 11.86
C MET A 77 28.53 -8.62 12.47
N GLU A 78 28.26 -7.60 11.67
CA GLU A 78 27.63 -6.36 12.13
C GLU A 78 26.18 -6.57 12.60
N THR A 79 25.47 -7.49 11.94
CA THR A 79 24.08 -7.83 12.24
C THR A 79 23.91 -8.78 13.43
N VAL A 80 24.96 -9.50 13.83
CA VAL A 80 24.92 -10.40 15.00
C VAL A 80 25.01 -9.58 16.29
N LYS A 81 23.91 -8.96 16.73
CA LYS A 81 23.78 -8.21 18.00
C LYS A 81 22.41 -8.48 18.63
N GLY A 82 22.37 -8.60 19.96
CA GLY A 82 21.14 -8.96 20.68
C GLY A 82 20.92 -10.48 20.76
N ASN A 83 19.66 -10.90 20.86
CA ASN A 83 19.27 -12.29 20.99
C ASN A 83 18.99 -12.92 19.61
N VAL A 84 20.06 -13.27 18.89
CA VAL A 84 20.00 -13.63 17.47
C VAL A 84 20.15 -15.13 17.25
N GLY A 85 19.40 -15.65 16.28
CA GLY A 85 19.49 -16.99 15.72
C GLY A 85 19.72 -16.96 14.22
N PHE A 86 20.22 -18.08 13.68
CA PHE A 86 20.39 -18.30 12.25
C PHE A 86 19.43 -19.38 11.78
N VAL A 87 18.78 -19.14 10.65
CA VAL A 87 17.96 -20.14 9.97
C VAL A 87 18.52 -20.32 8.56
N PHE A 88 19.14 -21.46 8.33
CA PHE A 88 19.77 -21.83 7.06
C PHE A 88 18.75 -22.46 6.15
N THR A 89 18.65 -22.01 4.90
CA THR A 89 17.59 -22.43 3.97
C THR A 89 18.12 -22.62 2.55
N LYS A 90 17.52 -23.57 1.81
CA LYS A 90 17.77 -23.77 0.38
C LYS A 90 16.56 -23.37 -0.48
N GLY A 91 15.40 -23.21 0.15
CA GLY A 91 14.14 -22.90 -0.51
C GLY A 91 13.97 -21.41 -0.84
N GLU A 92 12.80 -21.09 -1.37
CA GLU A 92 12.43 -19.73 -1.75
C GLU A 92 12.28 -18.80 -0.52
N LEU A 93 12.91 -17.62 -0.60
CA LEU A 93 13.02 -16.67 0.51
C LEU A 93 11.65 -16.19 1.04
N LYS A 94 10.67 -15.99 0.15
CA LYS A 94 9.32 -15.53 0.53
C LYS A 94 8.55 -16.60 1.29
N ALA A 95 8.50 -17.81 0.75
CA ALA A 95 7.79 -18.94 1.37
C ALA A 95 8.36 -19.26 2.76
N VAL A 96 9.69 -19.25 2.92
CA VAL A 96 10.32 -19.53 4.21
C VAL A 96 10.06 -18.39 5.20
N ARG A 97 10.09 -17.13 4.77
CA ARG A 97 9.71 -15.99 5.61
C ARG A 97 8.29 -16.13 6.14
N ASP A 98 7.35 -16.49 5.29
CA ASP A 98 5.95 -16.65 5.71
C ASP A 98 5.78 -17.80 6.70
N LYS A 99 6.53 -18.90 6.54
CA LYS A 99 6.55 -20.01 7.52
C LYS A 99 7.16 -19.62 8.86
N ILE A 100 8.23 -18.82 8.85
CA ILE A 100 8.86 -18.27 10.06
C ILE A 100 7.87 -17.35 10.79
N LEU A 101 7.12 -16.52 10.05
CA LEU A 101 6.16 -15.55 10.60
C LEU A 101 4.81 -16.16 11.00
N ALA A 102 4.38 -17.25 10.35
CA ALA A 102 3.12 -17.93 10.64
C ALA A 102 3.08 -18.50 12.06
N ASN A 103 4.23 -18.92 12.60
CA ASN A 103 4.36 -19.50 13.93
C ASN A 103 4.45 -18.45 15.05
N ARG A 104 3.48 -17.52 15.07
CA ARG A 104 3.30 -16.54 16.14
C ARG A 104 2.37 -17.09 17.21
N VAL A 105 2.81 -17.05 18.45
CA VAL A 105 2.01 -17.49 19.61
C VAL A 105 1.37 -16.26 20.23
N LYS A 106 0.06 -16.34 20.46
CA LYS A 106 -0.65 -15.32 21.24
C LYS A 106 -0.19 -15.42 22.69
N ALA A 107 0.17 -14.29 23.27
CA ALA A 107 0.76 -14.20 24.59
C ALA A 107 -0.04 -13.23 25.47
N PRO A 108 -0.19 -13.56 26.76
CA PRO A 108 -0.84 -12.69 27.72
C PRO A 108 -0.01 -11.43 27.96
N ALA A 109 -0.70 -10.32 28.26
CA ALA A 109 -0.04 -9.09 28.67
C ALA A 109 0.58 -9.29 30.06
N LYS A 110 1.90 -9.06 30.18
CA LYS A 110 2.60 -9.12 31.47
C LYS A 110 2.64 -7.74 32.10
N ALA A 111 2.40 -7.67 33.41
CA ALA A 111 2.51 -6.42 34.17
C ALA A 111 3.93 -5.83 34.02
N GLY A 112 4.01 -4.54 33.73
CA GLY A 112 5.26 -3.80 33.54
C GLY A 112 5.93 -3.98 32.17
N ALA A 113 5.41 -4.84 31.29
CA ALA A 113 5.87 -4.94 29.91
C ALA A 113 5.44 -3.71 29.09
N ILE A 114 6.21 -3.37 28.05
CA ILE A 114 5.85 -2.30 27.11
C ILE A 114 4.93 -2.90 26.05
N ALA A 115 3.78 -2.27 25.80
CA ALA A 115 2.82 -2.74 24.82
C ALA A 115 3.27 -2.44 23.37
N PRO A 116 3.45 -3.46 22.51
CA PRO A 116 3.82 -3.25 21.10
C PRO A 116 2.65 -2.76 20.23
N VAL A 117 1.41 -3.04 20.64
CA VAL A 117 0.17 -2.72 19.92
C VAL A 117 -0.86 -2.21 20.93
N ASP A 118 -1.76 -1.35 20.48
CA ASP A 118 -2.92 -0.89 21.26
C ASP A 118 -3.84 -2.08 21.59
N VAL A 119 -4.31 -2.15 22.84
CA VAL A 119 -5.20 -3.23 23.31
C VAL A 119 -6.57 -2.66 23.59
N VAL A 120 -7.55 -3.13 22.81
CA VAL A 120 -8.97 -2.78 22.94
C VAL A 120 -9.73 -3.97 23.51
N VAL A 121 -10.54 -3.73 24.53
CA VAL A 121 -11.48 -4.74 25.05
C VAL A 121 -12.84 -4.49 24.39
N PRO A 122 -13.39 -5.49 23.66
CA PRO A 122 -14.69 -5.35 23.01
C PRO A 122 -15.85 -5.36 24.02
N ALA A 123 -16.95 -4.71 23.65
CA ALA A 123 -18.22 -4.74 24.35
C ALA A 123 -18.83 -6.15 24.30
N GLY A 124 -19.49 -6.53 25.38
CA GLY A 124 -20.15 -7.83 25.48
C GLY A 124 -20.09 -8.46 26.87
N ASN A 125 -20.74 -9.62 26.98
CA ASN A 125 -20.84 -10.37 28.23
C ASN A 125 -19.51 -11.04 28.56
N THR A 126 -18.97 -10.72 29.73
CA THR A 126 -17.70 -11.28 30.20
C THR A 126 -17.87 -12.64 30.90
N GLY A 127 -19.11 -13.01 31.27
CA GLY A 127 -19.42 -14.24 32.00
C GLY A 127 -18.92 -14.27 33.45
N MET A 128 -18.44 -13.13 33.97
CA MET A 128 -17.89 -13.01 35.31
C MET A 128 -18.98 -12.72 36.36
N GLU A 129 -18.79 -13.25 37.56
CA GLU A 129 -19.66 -12.98 38.71
C GLU A 129 -19.63 -11.50 39.14
N PRO A 130 -20.75 -10.96 39.65
CA PRO A 130 -20.91 -9.53 39.95
C PRO A 130 -19.98 -9.04 41.07
N GLY A 131 -19.41 -9.93 41.87
CA GLY A 131 -18.45 -9.59 42.93
C GLY A 131 -17.16 -8.95 42.43
N LYS A 132 -16.80 -9.13 41.15
CA LYS A 132 -15.58 -8.56 40.54
C LYS A 132 -15.80 -7.23 39.83
N THR A 133 -16.98 -6.61 39.95
CA THR A 133 -17.30 -5.31 39.33
C THR A 133 -16.37 -4.17 39.74
N SER A 134 -15.81 -4.22 40.95
CA SER A 134 -14.85 -3.23 41.46
C SER A 134 -13.58 -3.11 40.61
N PHE A 135 -13.12 -4.21 40.00
CA PHE A 135 -11.94 -4.20 39.11
C PHE A 135 -12.19 -3.41 37.82
N PHE A 136 -13.37 -3.54 37.23
CA PHE A 136 -13.74 -2.82 36.00
C PHE A 136 -13.94 -1.32 36.26
N GLN A 137 -14.53 -0.98 37.42
CA GLN A 137 -14.70 0.41 37.85
C GLN A 137 -13.35 1.10 38.11
N ALA A 138 -12.40 0.42 38.74
CA ALA A 138 -11.06 0.96 39.00
C ALA A 138 -10.27 1.26 37.71
N LEU A 139 -10.58 0.57 36.62
CA LEU A 139 -9.98 0.76 35.31
C LEU A 139 -10.78 1.73 34.41
N GLY A 140 -11.87 2.32 34.93
CA GLY A 140 -12.72 3.24 34.19
C GLY A 140 -13.51 2.59 33.05
N ILE A 141 -13.73 1.26 33.09
CA ILE A 141 -14.51 0.54 32.08
C ILE A 141 -15.99 0.56 32.52
N PRO A 142 -16.91 1.14 31.73
CA PRO A 142 -18.33 1.17 32.06
C PRO A 142 -18.93 -0.21 31.85
N THR A 143 -19.33 -0.84 32.95
CA THR A 143 -19.95 -2.16 32.97
C THR A 143 -21.37 -2.11 33.54
N LYS A 144 -22.26 -2.93 33.01
CA LYS A 144 -23.62 -3.13 33.50
C LYS A 144 -23.81 -4.59 33.92
N ILE A 145 -24.57 -4.83 34.98
CA ILE A 145 -24.90 -6.20 35.40
C ILE A 145 -26.15 -6.62 34.64
N THR A 146 -26.03 -7.65 33.79
CA THR A 146 -27.15 -8.25 33.07
C THR A 146 -27.20 -9.74 33.38
N ARG A 147 -28.39 -10.23 33.77
CA ARG A 147 -28.67 -11.64 34.09
C ARG A 147 -27.66 -12.30 35.06
N GLY A 148 -27.17 -11.54 36.05
CA GLY A 148 -26.22 -12.04 37.06
C GLY A 148 -24.76 -12.12 36.58
N THR A 149 -24.44 -11.59 35.40
CA THR A 149 -23.07 -11.51 34.86
C THR A 149 -22.70 -10.07 34.50
N ILE A 150 -21.40 -9.78 34.42
CA ILE A 150 -20.90 -8.44 34.06
C ILE A 150 -20.82 -8.29 32.53
N GLU A 151 -21.45 -7.25 31.99
CA GLU A 151 -21.43 -6.88 30.57
C GLU A 151 -20.72 -5.54 30.37
N ILE A 152 -19.79 -5.48 29.40
CA ILE A 152 -19.10 -4.25 29.01
C ILE A 152 -19.97 -3.51 27.99
N VAL A 153 -20.28 -2.24 28.27
CA VAL A 153 -21.22 -1.45 27.46
C VAL A 153 -20.60 -0.98 26.14
N ASN A 154 -19.35 -0.52 26.18
CA ASN A 154 -18.65 0.08 25.03
C ASN A 154 -17.23 -0.48 24.91
N ASP A 155 -16.72 -0.51 23.67
CA ASP A 155 -15.32 -0.82 23.37
C ASP A 155 -14.41 0.28 23.92
N ILE A 156 -13.44 -0.09 24.75
CA ILE A 156 -12.47 0.85 25.32
C ILE A 156 -11.05 0.33 25.13
N ALA A 157 -10.16 1.22 24.68
CA ALA A 157 -8.73 0.97 24.62
C ALA A 157 -8.15 1.03 26.04
N VAL A 158 -7.79 -0.14 26.59
CA VAL A 158 -7.21 -0.26 27.92
C VAL A 158 -5.75 0.16 27.91
N ILE A 159 -5.00 -0.23 26.87
CA ILE A 159 -3.56 0.04 26.77
C ILE A 159 -3.25 0.70 25.43
N LYS A 160 -2.49 1.81 25.48
CA LYS A 160 -1.92 2.44 24.30
C LYS A 160 -0.53 1.88 23.98
N LYS A 161 -0.15 1.90 22.71
CA LYS A 161 1.14 1.49 22.19
C LYS A 161 2.26 2.26 22.89
N ASN A 162 3.32 1.54 23.22
CA ASN A 162 4.50 2.01 23.95
C ASN A 162 4.28 2.41 25.42
N ASN A 163 3.06 2.28 25.96
CA ASN A 163 2.86 2.41 27.39
C ASN A 163 3.16 1.11 28.12
N LYS A 164 3.55 1.25 29.40
CA LYS A 164 3.74 0.11 30.29
C LYS A 164 2.38 -0.44 30.68
N VAL A 165 2.21 -1.75 30.60
CA VAL A 165 1.00 -2.44 31.03
C VAL A 165 0.89 -2.38 32.56
N GLY A 166 -0.22 -1.83 33.06
CA GLY A 166 -0.55 -1.84 34.48
C GLY A 166 -0.82 -3.25 35.01
N ALA A 167 -0.58 -3.48 36.30
CA ALA A 167 -0.85 -4.79 36.91
C ALA A 167 -2.33 -5.18 36.84
N SER A 168 -3.23 -4.21 37.03
CA SER A 168 -4.70 -4.38 36.94
C SER A 168 -5.18 -4.62 35.51
N GLU A 169 -4.57 -3.96 34.52
CA GLU A 169 -4.89 -4.15 33.10
C GLU A 169 -4.48 -5.55 32.62
N ALA A 170 -3.28 -5.99 33.01
CA ALA A 170 -2.78 -7.34 32.70
C ALA A 170 -3.67 -8.43 33.29
N THR A 171 -4.08 -8.30 34.56
CA THR A 171 -4.93 -9.30 35.21
C THR A 171 -6.33 -9.32 34.60
N LEU A 172 -6.91 -8.17 34.24
CA LEU A 172 -8.18 -8.10 33.53
C LEU A 172 -8.11 -8.83 32.18
N LEU A 173 -7.09 -8.55 31.37
CA LEU A 173 -6.93 -9.19 30.06
C LEU A 173 -6.77 -10.70 30.17
N ASN A 174 -6.04 -11.16 31.19
CA ASN A 174 -5.90 -12.58 31.50
C ASN A 174 -7.23 -13.21 31.93
N MET A 175 -8.05 -12.50 32.74
CA MET A 175 -9.36 -12.98 33.16
C MET A 175 -10.36 -13.05 32.00
N LEU A 176 -10.28 -12.13 31.04
CA LEU A 176 -11.10 -12.15 29.82
C LEU A 176 -10.59 -13.14 28.78
N ASN A 177 -9.51 -13.88 29.05
CA ASN A 177 -8.81 -14.75 28.10
C ASN A 177 -8.40 -14.01 26.80
N ILE A 178 -8.18 -12.70 26.89
CA ILE A 178 -7.69 -11.89 25.78
C ILE A 178 -6.17 -11.82 25.89
N SER A 179 -5.48 -12.46 24.95
CA SER A 179 -4.03 -12.42 24.81
C SER A 179 -3.65 -11.50 23.65
N PRO A 180 -3.39 -10.20 23.89
CA PRO A 180 -3.31 -9.20 22.83
C PRO A 180 -1.96 -9.14 22.11
N PHE A 181 -0.90 -9.68 22.72
CA PHE A 181 0.44 -9.61 22.13
C PHE A 181 0.75 -10.89 21.38
N THR A 182 1.26 -10.77 20.17
CA THR A 182 1.83 -11.91 19.45
C THR A 182 3.34 -11.85 19.59
N TYR A 183 3.93 -12.83 20.28
CA TYR A 183 5.38 -13.02 20.28
C TYR A 183 5.75 -14.11 19.28
N GLY A 184 6.76 -13.81 18.49
CA GLY A 184 7.29 -14.70 17.48
C GLY A 184 8.65 -14.24 17.05
N MET A 185 9.31 -15.12 16.32
CA MET A 185 10.55 -14.79 15.64
C MET A 185 10.35 -13.61 14.71
N SER A 186 11.25 -12.63 14.78
CA SER A 186 11.30 -11.50 13.85
C SER A 186 12.57 -11.60 13.02
N ILE A 187 12.45 -11.40 11.71
CA ILE A 187 13.60 -11.43 10.80
C ILE A 187 14.25 -10.06 10.84
N THR A 188 15.53 -9.98 11.21
CA THR A 188 16.29 -8.73 11.23
C THR A 188 16.99 -8.48 9.90
N ALA A 189 17.59 -9.52 9.33
CA ALA A 189 18.27 -9.44 8.05
C ALA A 189 18.27 -10.80 7.35
N VAL A 190 18.44 -10.76 6.04
CA VAL A 190 18.53 -11.94 5.17
C VAL A 190 19.87 -11.89 4.45
N TYR A 191 20.58 -13.00 4.44
CA TYR A 191 21.80 -13.15 3.69
C TYR A 191 21.56 -14.05 2.49
N ASP A 192 21.98 -13.58 1.34
CA ASP A 192 21.95 -14.32 0.09
C ASP A 192 23.22 -14.02 -0.71
N LEU A 193 23.96 -15.09 -1.05
CA LEU A 193 25.14 -15.08 -1.93
C LEU A 193 26.09 -13.87 -1.74
N GLY A 194 26.38 -13.52 -0.49
CA GLY A 194 27.34 -12.46 -0.17
C GLY A 194 26.76 -11.07 0.11
N THR A 195 25.46 -10.93 0.02
CA THR A 195 24.74 -9.68 0.26
C THR A 195 23.77 -9.83 1.42
N VAL A 196 23.72 -8.80 2.27
CA VAL A 196 22.80 -8.74 3.42
C VAL A 196 21.71 -7.75 3.08
N PHE A 197 20.46 -8.21 3.12
CA PHE A 197 19.28 -7.43 2.85
C PHE A 197 18.43 -7.26 4.11
N PRO A 198 17.83 -6.09 4.33
CA PRO A 198 16.75 -5.96 5.30
C PRO A 198 15.49 -6.68 4.77
N PRO A 199 14.59 -7.13 5.66
CA PRO A 199 13.40 -7.91 5.29
C PRO A 199 12.44 -7.15 4.36
N SER A 200 12.48 -5.81 4.35
CA SER A 200 11.64 -4.96 3.52
C SER A 200 11.89 -5.10 2.02
N VAL A 201 13.09 -5.52 1.61
CA VAL A 201 13.41 -5.72 0.19
C VAL A 201 12.66 -6.94 -0.38
N LEU A 202 12.34 -7.92 0.45
CA LEU A 202 11.60 -9.11 0.03
C LEU A 202 10.10 -8.85 -0.17
N ASP A 203 9.56 -7.78 0.44
CA ASP A 203 8.15 -7.39 0.32
C ASP A 203 7.85 -6.65 -1.00
N ILE A 204 8.82 -6.56 -1.92
CA ILE A 204 8.58 -5.95 -3.22
C ILE A 204 7.78 -6.93 -4.08
N ASP A 205 6.57 -6.50 -4.40
CA ASP A 205 5.72 -7.21 -5.34
C ASP A 205 6.18 -6.97 -6.79
N PRO A 206 6.06 -8.00 -7.65
CA PRO A 206 6.40 -7.86 -9.07
C PRO A 206 5.49 -6.82 -9.77
N SER A 207 4.26 -6.61 -9.28
CA SER A 207 3.35 -5.58 -9.79
C SER A 207 3.91 -4.16 -9.61
N ALA A 208 4.43 -3.84 -8.42
CA ALA A 208 5.05 -2.54 -8.14
C ALA A 208 6.28 -2.28 -9.02
N PHE A 209 6.99 -3.35 -9.40
CA PHE A 209 8.10 -3.25 -10.35
C PHE A 209 7.61 -2.89 -11.76
N LEU A 210 6.55 -3.55 -12.23
CA LEU A 210 5.93 -3.27 -13.53
C LEU A 210 5.38 -1.84 -13.60
N GLU A 211 4.80 -1.32 -12.52
CA GLU A 211 4.31 0.06 -12.45
C GLU A 211 5.44 1.09 -12.56
N LYS A 212 6.55 0.88 -11.84
CA LYS A 212 7.74 1.75 -11.93
C LYS A 212 8.42 1.66 -13.30
N LEU A 213 8.44 0.47 -13.90
CA LEU A 213 8.93 0.30 -15.26
C LEU A 213 8.02 1.04 -16.24
N ALA A 214 6.70 0.91 -16.12
CA ALA A 214 5.73 1.60 -16.96
C ALA A 214 5.81 3.12 -16.81
N SER A 215 6.03 3.65 -15.60
CA SER A 215 6.25 5.08 -15.39
C SER A 215 7.56 5.58 -16.02
N GLY A 216 8.63 4.78 -15.93
CA GLY A 216 9.89 5.03 -16.63
C GLY A 216 9.73 5.09 -18.14
N VAL A 217 9.03 4.11 -18.74
CA VAL A 217 8.74 4.09 -20.19
C VAL A 217 7.91 5.30 -20.61
N LYS A 218 6.90 5.68 -19.81
CA LYS A 218 6.11 6.91 -20.06
C LYS A 218 6.97 8.17 -20.02
N ALA A 219 7.91 8.28 -19.08
CA ALA A 219 8.81 9.43 -18.97
C ALA A 219 9.74 9.53 -20.18
N VAL A 220 10.36 8.41 -20.58
CA VAL A 220 11.22 8.35 -21.79
C VAL A 220 10.41 8.71 -23.05
N ALA A 221 9.19 8.19 -23.16
CA ALA A 221 8.32 8.50 -24.28
C ALA A 221 7.92 9.99 -24.32
N ALA A 222 7.62 10.60 -23.16
CA ALA A 222 7.31 12.03 -23.06
C ALA A 222 8.49 12.92 -23.49
N ILE A 223 9.71 12.58 -23.06
CA ILE A 223 10.94 13.28 -23.49
C ILE A 223 11.11 13.17 -25.01
N SER A 224 10.90 11.98 -25.56
CA SER A 224 11.07 11.72 -27.00
C SER A 224 10.04 12.49 -27.84
N LEU A 225 8.80 12.58 -27.35
CA LEU A 225 7.73 13.38 -27.94
C LEU A 225 8.04 14.89 -27.91
N ALA A 226 8.60 15.38 -26.81
CA ALA A 226 8.98 16.79 -26.69
C ALA A 226 10.08 17.19 -27.68
N LEU A 227 11.03 16.27 -27.93
CA LEU A 227 12.11 16.47 -28.89
C LEU A 227 11.70 16.20 -30.34
N GLY A 228 10.51 15.64 -30.59
CA GLY A 228 10.01 15.33 -31.92
C GLY A 228 10.64 14.08 -32.55
N TYR A 229 11.33 13.24 -31.78
CA TYR A 229 11.90 11.98 -32.24
C TYR A 229 10.99 10.80 -31.89
N ALA A 230 10.58 10.03 -32.90
CA ALA A 230 9.80 8.82 -32.70
C ALA A 230 10.72 7.64 -32.33
N ASN A 231 10.48 7.02 -31.18
CA ASN A 231 11.14 5.78 -30.75
C ASN A 231 10.09 4.70 -30.48
N LYS A 232 10.52 3.44 -30.39
CA LYS A 232 9.59 2.29 -30.20
C LYS A 232 8.64 2.47 -29.00
N ALA A 233 9.05 3.23 -27.98
CA ALA A 233 8.22 3.54 -26.82
C ALA A 233 7.20 4.66 -27.06
N SER A 234 7.49 5.64 -27.93
CA SER A 234 6.59 6.77 -28.20
C SER A 234 5.55 6.46 -29.28
N ILE A 235 5.81 5.55 -30.21
CA ILE A 235 4.86 5.12 -31.27
C ILE A 235 3.46 4.76 -30.73
N PRO A 236 3.31 3.84 -29.74
CA PRO A 236 1.97 3.47 -29.26
C PRO A 236 1.26 4.64 -28.54
N ILE A 237 2.01 5.59 -27.97
CA ILE A 237 1.45 6.78 -27.33
C ILE A 237 1.00 7.81 -28.38
N ILE A 238 1.73 7.90 -29.50
CA ILE A 238 1.34 8.73 -30.65
C ILE A 238 0.08 8.18 -31.30
N GLU A 239 -0.02 6.86 -31.51
CA GLU A 239 -1.20 6.23 -32.11
C GLU A 239 -2.47 6.44 -31.27
N LYS A 240 -2.39 6.25 -29.95
CA LYS A 240 -3.53 6.47 -29.06
C LYS A 240 -3.95 7.94 -28.93
N ASN A 241 -3.00 8.87 -29.08
CA ASN A 241 -3.25 10.31 -28.98
C ASN A 241 -3.21 11.00 -30.35
N ALA A 242 -3.37 10.26 -31.45
CA ALA A 242 -3.19 10.76 -32.80
C ALA A 242 -4.10 11.97 -33.07
N ASP A 243 -5.34 11.94 -32.60
CA ASP A 243 -6.31 13.02 -32.75
C ASP A 243 -5.84 14.33 -32.10
N VAL A 244 -5.20 14.25 -30.94
CA VAL A 244 -4.70 15.41 -30.21
C VAL A 244 -3.46 15.99 -30.92
N PHE A 245 -2.58 15.13 -31.44
CA PHE A 245 -1.42 15.54 -32.22
C PHE A 245 -1.80 16.17 -33.56
N ILE A 246 -2.77 15.61 -34.28
CA ILE A 246 -3.29 16.16 -35.54
C ILE A 246 -3.95 17.53 -35.29
N ARG A 247 -4.74 17.68 -34.21
CA ARG A 247 -5.33 18.98 -33.84
C ARG A 247 -4.29 20.02 -33.46
N LEU A 248 -3.25 19.65 -32.72
CA LEU A 248 -2.16 20.56 -32.32
C LEU A 248 -1.29 20.94 -33.51
N GLY A 249 -1.01 19.98 -34.41
CA GLY A 249 -0.36 20.22 -35.69
C GLY A 249 -1.16 21.17 -36.58
N ALA A 250 -2.47 20.93 -36.74
CA ALA A 250 -3.36 21.82 -37.48
C ALA A 250 -3.40 23.25 -36.90
N ARG A 251 -3.37 23.41 -35.57
CA ARG A 251 -3.27 24.73 -34.92
C ARG A 251 -1.94 25.42 -35.21
N LYS A 252 -0.80 24.71 -35.14
CA LYS A 252 0.51 25.26 -35.49
C LYS A 252 0.56 25.68 -36.97
N ILE A 253 0.05 24.85 -37.87
CA ILE A 253 -0.04 25.15 -39.31
C ILE A 253 -0.97 26.36 -39.56
N ALA A 254 -2.11 26.43 -38.88
CA ALA A 254 -3.02 27.57 -38.97
C ALA A 254 -2.39 28.87 -38.46
N ALA A 255 -1.61 28.81 -37.37
CA ALA A 255 -0.87 29.95 -36.84
C ALA A 255 0.25 30.42 -37.80
N LEU A 256 0.99 29.49 -38.42
CA LEU A 256 2.01 29.81 -39.43
C LEU A 256 1.39 30.37 -40.71
N SER A 257 0.30 29.77 -41.20
CA SER A 257 -0.45 30.25 -42.37
C SER A 257 -0.99 31.66 -42.14
N PHE A 258 -1.42 31.95 -40.91
CA PHE A 258 -1.86 33.29 -40.51
C PHE A 258 -0.70 34.30 -40.52
N ALA A 259 0.46 33.95 -39.96
CA ALA A 259 1.63 34.84 -39.95
C ALA A 259 2.16 35.13 -41.36
N LEU A 260 2.07 34.15 -42.26
CA LEU A 260 2.50 34.27 -43.66
C LEU A 260 1.41 34.87 -44.59
N GLY A 261 0.19 35.09 -44.10
CA GLY A 261 -0.90 35.67 -44.89
C GLY A 261 -1.48 34.74 -45.97
N ILE A 262 -1.21 33.43 -45.89
CA ILE A 262 -1.66 32.45 -46.89
C ILE A 262 -2.99 31.82 -46.41
N PRO A 263 -4.11 31.98 -47.14
CA PRO A 263 -5.38 31.38 -46.78
C PRO A 263 -5.37 29.87 -47.11
N THR A 264 -5.28 29.04 -46.08
CA THR A 264 -5.38 27.58 -46.17
C THR A 264 -6.73 27.13 -45.60
N LYS A 265 -7.24 25.96 -46.01
CA LYS A 265 -8.56 25.45 -45.56
C LYS A 265 -8.72 25.43 -44.03
N ALA A 266 -7.61 25.29 -43.28
CA ALA A 266 -7.59 25.34 -41.83
C ALA A 266 -7.52 26.77 -41.24
N SER A 267 -7.00 27.76 -41.97
CA SER A 267 -6.82 29.14 -41.47
C SER A 267 -7.94 30.10 -41.88
N VAL A 268 -8.74 29.79 -42.91
CA VAL A 268 -9.81 30.67 -43.43
C VAL A 268 -10.81 31.09 -42.34
N LEU A 269 -11.25 30.17 -41.49
CA LEU A 269 -12.18 30.48 -40.39
C LEU A 269 -11.55 31.45 -39.37
N HIS A 270 -10.27 31.24 -39.04
CA HIS A 270 -9.56 32.09 -38.10
C HIS A 270 -9.24 33.49 -38.67
N ILE A 271 -8.97 33.59 -39.97
CA ILE A 271 -8.76 34.86 -40.68
C ILE A 271 -10.06 35.68 -40.69
N LEU A 272 -11.20 35.06 -41.00
CA LEU A 272 -12.51 35.73 -41.05
C LEU A 272 -12.96 36.21 -39.67
N VAL A 273 -12.84 35.37 -38.63
CA VAL A 273 -13.23 35.74 -37.26
C VAL A 273 -12.37 36.87 -36.72
N LYS A 274 -11.05 36.86 -36.99
CA LYS A 274 -10.15 37.94 -36.57
C LYS A 274 -10.37 39.22 -37.38
N GLY A 275 -10.62 39.11 -38.68
CA GLY A 275 -11.01 40.24 -39.53
C GLY A 275 -12.30 40.89 -39.03
N PHE A 276 -13.32 40.09 -38.71
CA PHE A 276 -14.56 40.58 -38.12
C PHE A 276 -14.33 41.25 -36.75
N LYS A 277 -13.50 40.66 -35.89
CA LYS A 277 -13.13 41.27 -34.59
C LYS A 277 -12.41 42.62 -34.75
N ASN A 278 -11.52 42.74 -35.75
CA ASN A 278 -10.85 44.00 -36.04
C ASN A 278 -11.82 45.06 -36.59
N VAL A 279 -12.75 44.68 -37.48
CA VAL A 279 -13.80 45.59 -38.00
C VAL A 279 -14.76 46.03 -36.89
N VAL A 280 -15.16 45.13 -35.99
CA VAL A 280 -15.96 45.48 -34.81
C VAL A 280 -15.17 46.43 -33.89
N GLY A 281 -13.88 46.18 -33.67
CA GLY A 281 -13.00 47.08 -32.92
C GLY A 281 -12.90 48.48 -33.54
N VAL A 282 -12.79 48.59 -34.87
CA VAL A 282 -12.80 49.87 -35.58
C VAL A 282 -14.17 50.55 -35.46
N SER A 283 -15.27 49.80 -35.60
CA SER A 283 -16.63 50.36 -35.49
C SER A 283 -16.97 50.93 -34.11
N LEU A 284 -16.37 50.39 -33.04
CA LEU A 284 -16.49 50.91 -31.67
C LEU A 284 -15.68 52.19 -31.45
N VAL A 285 -14.61 52.41 -32.22
CA VAL A 285 -13.77 53.61 -32.13
C VAL A 285 -14.28 54.73 -33.05
N THR A 286 -14.96 54.39 -34.15
CA THR A 286 -15.38 55.36 -35.17
C THR A 286 -16.89 55.56 -35.29
N ASP A 287 -17.71 55.11 -34.33
CA ASP A 287 -19.17 55.30 -34.25
C ASP A 287 -19.98 54.92 -35.52
N PHE A 288 -19.44 54.06 -36.39
CA PHE A 288 -20.11 53.60 -37.61
C PHE A 288 -20.94 52.34 -37.33
N LYS A 289 -22.26 52.47 -37.43
CA LYS A 289 -23.24 51.41 -37.13
C LYS A 289 -23.43 50.46 -38.31
N ILE A 290 -22.88 49.25 -38.20
CA ILE A 290 -23.14 48.14 -39.14
C ILE A 290 -24.19 47.23 -38.50
N LYS A 291 -25.31 46.95 -39.17
CA LYS A 291 -26.47 46.18 -38.64
C LYS A 291 -26.11 44.79 -38.07
N GLN A 292 -25.03 44.18 -38.55
CA GLN A 292 -24.52 42.90 -38.02
C GLN A 292 -23.58 43.08 -36.82
N ALA A 293 -22.94 44.24 -36.67
CA ALA A 293 -22.08 44.57 -35.54
C ALA A 293 -22.90 44.91 -34.27
N GLU A 294 -24.11 45.46 -34.40
CA GLU A 294 -24.98 45.78 -33.25
C GLU A 294 -25.42 44.55 -32.44
N LYS A 295 -25.70 43.42 -33.12
CA LYS A 295 -26.07 42.15 -32.44
C LYS A 295 -24.92 41.58 -31.61
N PHE A 296 -23.68 41.78 -32.03
CA PHE A 296 -22.49 41.32 -31.29
C PHE A 296 -21.96 42.36 -30.30
N ALA A 297 -22.08 43.66 -30.59
CA ALA A 297 -21.76 44.73 -29.65
C ALA A 297 -22.66 44.65 -28.39
N ASN A 298 -23.95 44.37 -28.57
CA ASN A 298 -24.89 44.15 -27.47
C ASN A 298 -24.62 42.84 -26.71
N ALA A 299 -24.14 41.79 -27.38
CA ALA A 299 -23.73 40.54 -26.73
C ALA A 299 -22.41 40.69 -25.94
N VAL A 300 -21.47 41.51 -26.43
CA VAL A 300 -20.21 41.84 -25.73
C VAL A 300 -20.46 42.78 -24.55
N ALA A 301 -21.37 43.75 -24.69
CA ALA A 301 -21.82 44.60 -23.58
C ALA A 301 -22.59 43.81 -22.51
N ALA A 302 -23.41 42.82 -22.91
CA ALA A 302 -24.09 41.91 -21.98
C ALA A 302 -23.10 40.97 -21.26
N ALA A 303 -22.02 40.54 -21.93
CA ALA A 303 -20.94 39.77 -21.31
C ALA A 303 -20.04 40.61 -20.38
N ALA A 304 -19.93 41.93 -20.63
CA ALA A 304 -19.18 42.87 -19.79
C ALA A 304 -19.97 43.39 -18.58
N ALA A 305 -21.31 43.34 -18.63
CA ALA A 305 -22.21 43.77 -17.55
C ALA A 305 -22.58 42.65 -16.54
N ALA A 306 -22.09 41.42 -16.75
CA ALA A 306 -22.17 40.37 -15.74
C ALA A 306 -21.08 40.59 -14.68
N PRO A 307 -21.39 40.46 -13.36
CA PRO A 307 -20.42 40.72 -12.31
C PRO A 307 -19.22 39.78 -12.42
N SER A 308 -18.03 40.37 -12.30
CA SER A 308 -16.76 39.69 -12.11
C SER A 308 -16.83 38.79 -10.86
N SER A 309 -17.07 37.49 -11.06
CA SER A 309 -16.61 36.44 -10.15
C SER A 309 -16.40 35.14 -10.91
N ALA A 310 -15.15 34.82 -11.24
CA ALA A 310 -14.53 33.52 -11.03
C ALA A 310 -13.22 33.41 -11.82
N ALA A 311 -12.09 33.54 -11.10
CA ALA A 311 -10.82 32.98 -11.54
C ALA A 311 -10.86 31.45 -11.32
N ALA A 312 -10.76 30.68 -12.42
CA ALA A 312 -10.18 29.31 -12.62
C ALA A 312 -10.53 28.13 -11.64
N PRO A 313 -10.22 26.86 -11.98
CA PRO A 313 -10.38 26.09 -13.23
C PRO A 313 -11.08 24.72 -12.99
N ALA A 314 -11.89 24.19 -13.92
CA ALA A 314 -12.26 22.76 -13.91
C ALA A 314 -12.85 22.32 -15.28
N VAL A 315 -12.21 21.36 -15.97
CA VAL A 315 -12.61 19.93 -16.06
C VAL A 315 -13.98 19.72 -16.71
N GLN A 316 -13.96 19.30 -17.98
CA GLN A 316 -15.11 18.63 -18.60
C GLN A 316 -15.11 17.16 -18.18
N LYS A 317 -16.16 16.75 -17.47
CA LYS A 317 -16.66 15.38 -17.41
C LYS A 317 -18.09 15.41 -17.94
N GLU A 318 -18.40 14.45 -18.80
CA GLU A 318 -19.71 14.19 -19.41
C GLU A 318 -20.83 14.09 -18.37
N GLU A 319 -22.03 14.55 -18.71
CA GLU A 319 -23.25 14.03 -18.10
C GLU A 319 -24.34 13.77 -19.14
N ALA A 320 -24.85 12.54 -19.05
CA ALA A 320 -25.95 11.98 -19.80
C ALA A 320 -27.30 12.58 -19.36
N LYS A 321 -28.22 12.66 -20.32
CA LYS A 321 -29.65 12.96 -20.12
C LYS A 321 -30.33 11.95 -19.19
N PRO A 322 -31.22 12.40 -18.29
CA PRO A 322 -32.41 11.67 -17.89
C PRO A 322 -33.70 12.32 -18.42
N ALA A 323 -34.72 11.47 -18.61
CA ALA A 323 -36.03 11.72 -19.19
C ALA A 323 -37.03 12.41 -18.22
N PRO A 324 -38.18 12.94 -18.71
CA PRO A 324 -39.10 13.77 -17.92
C PRO A 324 -40.18 12.95 -17.15
N LYS A 325 -40.67 13.55 -16.06
CA LYS A 325 -41.73 13.05 -15.16
C LYS A 325 -43.14 13.10 -15.77
N LYS A 326 -44.01 12.13 -15.42
CA LYS A 326 -45.48 12.23 -15.44
C LYS A 326 -46.06 11.52 -14.18
N GLU A 327 -47.05 12.16 -13.54
CA GLU A 327 -47.66 11.78 -12.24
C GLU A 327 -48.82 10.75 -12.33
N VAL A 328 -48.78 9.79 -11.39
CA VAL A 328 -49.82 9.15 -10.52
C VAL A 328 -51.32 9.12 -10.88
N LYS A 329 -51.92 7.91 -10.97
CA LYS A 329 -53.03 7.36 -10.11
C LYS A 329 -53.48 5.92 -10.49
N LYS A 330 -53.64 5.06 -9.45
CA LYS A 330 -54.58 3.92 -9.16
C LYS A 330 -55.05 3.00 -10.32
N GLU A 331 -55.18 1.67 -10.19
CA GLU A 331 -55.91 0.84 -9.21
C GLU A 331 -55.60 -0.68 -9.43
N GLU A 332 -56.10 -1.54 -8.54
CA GLU A 332 -55.81 -2.98 -8.28
C GLU A 332 -56.18 -4.00 -9.39
N SER A 333 -55.50 -5.17 -9.42
CA SER A 333 -56.08 -6.53 -9.23
C SER A 333 -55.16 -7.69 -9.69
N GLU A 334 -55.23 -8.78 -8.92
CA GLU A 334 -54.94 -10.23 -9.15
C GLU A 334 -55.09 -10.72 -10.61
N SER A 335 -54.59 -11.85 -11.14
CA SER A 335 -54.04 -13.14 -10.70
C SER A 335 -53.56 -13.94 -11.96
N GLU A 336 -52.97 -15.14 -11.75
CA GLU A 336 -52.82 -16.29 -12.69
C GLU A 336 -51.64 -16.23 -13.70
N ASP A 337 -50.60 -17.06 -13.54
CA ASP A 337 -50.43 -18.51 -13.81
C ASP A 337 -50.23 -18.90 -15.29
N GLU A 338 -49.29 -19.84 -15.47
CA GLU A 338 -48.97 -20.66 -16.65
C GLU A 338 -48.25 -20.08 -17.89
N GLY A 339 -47.09 -20.69 -18.17
CA GLY A 339 -46.84 -21.29 -19.49
C GLY A 339 -45.62 -20.79 -20.28
N GLY A 340 -44.58 -21.62 -20.40
CA GLY A 340 -43.71 -21.58 -21.59
C GLY A 340 -42.20 -21.77 -21.40
N PHE A 341 -41.76 -22.84 -20.74
CA PHE A 341 -40.40 -23.36 -20.95
C PHE A 341 -40.40 -24.24 -22.20
N GLY A 342 -39.69 -23.84 -23.26
CA GLY A 342 -39.55 -24.68 -24.46
C GLY A 342 -38.69 -24.10 -25.58
N GLY A 343 -37.46 -24.63 -25.70
CA GLY A 343 -36.79 -24.82 -27.00
C GLY A 343 -35.50 -24.03 -27.26
N LEU A 344 -34.37 -24.75 -27.22
CA LEU A 344 -33.15 -24.70 -28.08
C LEU A 344 -31.93 -25.07 -27.21
N PHE A 345 -31.45 -26.32 -27.12
CA PHE A 345 -30.74 -27.08 -28.16
C PHE A 345 -31.01 -26.67 -29.62
N ASP A 346 -30.23 -25.69 -30.08
CA ASP A 346 -29.27 -25.82 -31.17
C ASP A 346 -28.08 -24.88 -30.87
#